data_AF-A0A2L0CNJ7-F1
#
_entry.id   AF-A0A2L0CNJ7-F1
#
_cell.length_a   1.000
_cell.length_b   1.000
_cell.length_c   1.000
_cell.angle_alpha   90.00
_cell.angle_beta   90.00
_cell.angle_gamma   90.00
#
_symmetry.space_group_name_H-M   'P 1'
#
loop_
_entity.id
_entity.type
_entity.pdbx_description
1 polymer ?
#
loop_
_entity_poly.entity_id
_entity_poly.type
_entity_poly.pdbx_seq_one_letter_code
_entity_poly.pdbx_strand_id
1 'polypeptide(L)'
;PGTKKVHVILNHKDKNHLINKEIKCKDDVFTHAYTLVIKPDNTYTVLIDSDEVQSGSLESDWDILPPKKIKDPEAKKPEDWDDRPTIADPDDKKPEDWDKPEHIPDPEATKPDDWDDEMDGEWEPPMIDNPDFKG
;
A
#
# COMPACT_ATOMS: atom_id res chain seq x y z
N PRO A 1 -20.66 -18.71 21.04
CA PRO A 1 -21.18 -17.75 20.04
C PRO A 1 -21.45 -18.48 18.70
N GLY A 2 -22.68 -18.96 18.52
CA GLY A 2 -23.06 -19.75 17.34
C GLY A 2 -23.29 -18.85 16.12
N THR A 3 -22.75 -19.24 14.98
CA THR A 3 -22.94 -18.55 13.70
C THR A 3 -24.35 -18.83 13.16
N LYS A 4 -25.30 -18.00 13.60
CA LYS A 4 -26.71 -18.00 13.17
C LYS A 4 -26.81 -17.44 11.73
N LYS A 5 -26.71 -18.31 10.73
CA LYS A 5 -26.84 -17.94 9.31
C LYS A 5 -27.71 -18.90 8.51
N VAL A 6 -28.38 -18.37 7.50
CA VAL A 6 -29.12 -19.18 6.52
C VAL A 6 -28.13 -19.73 5.51
N HIS A 7 -28.07 -21.05 5.39
CA HIS A 7 -27.23 -21.72 4.41
C HIS A 7 -27.98 -21.90 3.11
N VAL A 8 -27.43 -21.35 2.02
CA VAL A 8 -27.88 -21.65 0.66
C VAL A 8 -26.72 -22.30 -0.08
N ILE A 9 -26.85 -23.60 -0.34
CA ILE A 9 -25.81 -24.42 -0.94
C ILE A 9 -26.33 -24.97 -2.26
N LEU A 10 -25.60 -24.72 -3.33
CA LEU A 10 -25.93 -25.19 -4.66
C LEU A 10 -24.90 -26.24 -5.08
N ASN A 11 -25.40 -27.39 -5.53
CA ASN A 11 -24.54 -28.42 -6.11
C ASN A 11 -24.36 -28.15 -7.61
N HIS A 12 -23.11 -28.07 -8.06
CA HIS A 12 -22.77 -27.96 -9.47
C HIS A 12 -21.48 -28.74 -9.75
N LYS A 13 -21.48 -29.60 -10.78
CA LYS A 13 -20.32 -30.42 -11.17
C LYS A 13 -19.68 -31.16 -9.98
N ASP A 14 -20.50 -31.86 -9.20
CA ASP A 14 -20.10 -32.67 -8.04
C ASP A 14 -19.42 -31.87 -6.91
N LYS A 15 -19.48 -30.54 -6.95
CA LYS A 15 -19.00 -29.65 -5.89
C LYS A 15 -20.16 -28.88 -5.27
N ASN A 16 -20.14 -28.82 -3.94
CA ASN A 16 -21.10 -28.02 -3.17
C ASN A 16 -20.55 -26.60 -3.03
N HIS A 17 -21.23 -25.64 -3.63
CA HIS A 17 -20.89 -24.23 -3.54
C HIS A 17 -21.76 -23.56 -2.47
N LEU A 18 -21.13 -23.05 -1.41
CA LEU A 18 -21.80 -22.18 -0.45
C LEU A 18 -21.97 -20.79 -1.04
N ILE A 19 -23.06 -20.13 -0.67
CA ILE A 19 -23.25 -18.71 -0.93
C ILE A 19 -22.17 -17.89 -0.22
N ASN A 20 -21.59 -16.92 -0.93
CA ASN A 20 -20.57 -16.03 -0.36
C ASN A 20 -21.19 -14.96 0.56
N LYS A 21 -22.44 -14.57 0.31
CA LYS A 21 -23.17 -13.62 1.16
C LYS A 21 -23.67 -14.26 2.45
N GLU A 22 -23.41 -13.59 3.57
CA GLU A 22 -23.92 -14.00 4.87
C GLU A 22 -25.37 -13.50 5.07
N ILE A 23 -26.31 -14.43 5.12
CA ILE A 23 -27.72 -14.14 5.40
C ILE A 23 -27.98 -14.41 6.87
N LYS A 24 -28.37 -13.38 7.62
CA LYS A 24 -28.74 -13.51 9.04
C LYS A 24 -30.03 -14.34 9.15
N CYS A 25 -30.03 -15.36 10.02
CA CYS A 25 -31.28 -16.03 10.35
C CYS A 25 -32.02 -15.25 11.44
N LYS A 26 -33.35 -15.26 11.41
CA LYS A 26 -34.16 -14.84 12.54
C LYS A 26 -33.91 -15.80 13.70
N ASP A 27 -33.81 -15.26 14.90
CA ASP A 27 -33.43 -16.02 16.08
C ASP A 27 -34.43 -15.96 17.23
N ASP A 28 -35.65 -15.57 16.90
CA ASP A 28 -36.78 -15.49 17.80
C ASP A 28 -37.40 -16.89 18.05
N VAL A 29 -38.36 -16.96 18.97
CA VAL A 29 -39.07 -18.18 19.38
C VAL A 29 -40.26 -18.47 18.45
N PHE A 30 -40.68 -17.49 17.63
CA PHE A 30 -41.76 -17.67 16.66
C PHE A 30 -41.37 -18.56 15.48
N THR A 31 -42.38 -19.09 14.80
CA THR A 31 -42.19 -19.84 13.55
C THR A 31 -41.85 -18.88 12.42
N HIS A 32 -40.74 -19.13 11.72
CA HIS A 32 -40.29 -18.35 10.57
C HIS A 32 -40.43 -19.16 9.29
N ALA A 33 -40.93 -18.53 8.23
CA ALA A 33 -41.01 -19.15 6.91
C ALA A 33 -39.79 -18.76 6.05
N TYR A 34 -39.04 -19.74 5.58
CA TYR A 34 -37.89 -19.53 4.68
C TYR A 34 -38.25 -19.95 3.26
N THR A 35 -38.12 -19.02 2.32
CA THR A 35 -38.39 -19.29 0.90
C THR A 35 -37.16 -18.97 0.07
N LEU A 36 -36.74 -19.93 -0.76
CA LEU A 36 -35.71 -19.74 -1.77
C LEU A 36 -36.36 -19.81 -3.14
N VAL A 37 -36.24 -18.73 -3.91
CA VAL A 37 -36.72 -18.65 -5.29
C VAL A 37 -35.50 -18.60 -6.19
N ILE A 38 -35.38 -19.56 -7.10
CA ILE A 38 -34.35 -19.57 -8.14
C ILE A 38 -35.06 -19.43 -9.48
N LYS A 39 -34.67 -18.42 -10.26
CA LYS A 39 -35.27 -18.14 -11.56
C LYS A 39 -34.39 -18.68 -12.69
N PRO A 40 -34.97 -19.00 -13.86
CA PRO A 40 -34.20 -19.47 -15.02
C PRO A 40 -33.30 -18.39 -15.63
N ASP A 41 -33.46 -17.12 -15.25
CA ASP A 41 -32.57 -16.01 -15.63
C ASP A 41 -31.27 -15.94 -14.79
N ASN A 42 -30.92 -17.00 -14.06
CA ASN A 42 -29.76 -17.11 -13.17
C ASN A 42 -29.80 -16.15 -11.97
N THR A 43 -30.97 -15.62 -11.57
CA THR A 43 -31.12 -14.87 -10.31
C THR A 43 -31.72 -15.74 -9.21
N TYR A 44 -31.41 -15.33 -7.97
CA TYR A 44 -31.98 -15.93 -6.78
C TYR A 44 -32.54 -14.85 -5.85
N THR A 45 -33.56 -15.24 -5.10
CA THR A 45 -34.15 -14.43 -4.04
C THR A 45 -34.38 -15.31 -2.81
N VAL A 46 -33.95 -14.84 -1.66
CA VAL A 46 -34.24 -15.45 -0.36
C VAL A 46 -35.21 -14.55 0.37
N LEU A 47 -36.34 -15.12 0.77
CA LEU A 47 -37.35 -14.45 1.56
C LEU A 47 -37.46 -15.10 2.94
N ILE A 48 -37.60 -14.29 3.97
CA ILE A 48 -37.91 -14.72 5.33
C ILE A 48 -39.21 -14.02 5.74
N ASP A 49 -40.22 -14.80 6.13
CA ASP A 49 -41.55 -14.27 6.49
C ASP A 49 -42.24 -13.43 5.39
N SER A 50 -41.95 -13.75 4.13
CA SER A 50 -42.39 -13.01 2.92
C SER A 50 -41.66 -11.70 2.64
N ASP A 51 -40.71 -11.30 3.50
CA ASP A 51 -39.80 -10.18 3.24
C ASP A 51 -38.58 -10.64 2.46
N GLU A 52 -38.23 -9.93 1.39
CA GLU A 52 -37.00 -10.15 0.63
C GLU A 52 -35.78 -9.74 1.46
N VAL A 53 -35.04 -10.72 1.98
CA VAL A 53 -33.82 -10.46 2.78
C VAL A 53 -32.55 -10.49 1.94
N GLN A 54 -32.59 -11.16 0.79
CA GLN A 54 -31.47 -11.24 -0.12
C GLN A 54 -31.95 -11.45 -1.55
N SER A 55 -31.34 -10.75 -2.49
CA SER A 55 -31.46 -11.00 -3.91
C SER A 55 -30.11 -10.84 -4.61
N GLY A 56 -29.95 -11.50 -5.76
CA GLY A 56 -28.72 -11.43 -6.52
C GLY A 56 -28.67 -12.40 -7.70
N SER A 57 -27.47 -12.57 -8.23
CA SER A 57 -27.19 -13.44 -9.37
C SER A 57 -26.35 -14.63 -8.91
N LEU A 58 -26.72 -15.84 -9.35
CA LEU A 58 -26.01 -17.07 -9.02
C LEU A 58 -24.52 -17.01 -9.37
N GLU A 59 -24.18 -16.32 -10.47
CA GLU A 59 -22.83 -16.18 -10.99
C GLU A 59 -21.91 -15.33 -10.12
N SER A 60 -22.47 -14.32 -9.45
CA SER A 60 -21.72 -13.36 -8.64
C SER A 60 -21.66 -13.82 -7.18
N ASP A 61 -22.74 -14.43 -6.71
CA ASP A 61 -22.91 -14.81 -5.31
C ASP A 61 -22.38 -16.22 -4.99
N TRP A 62 -22.11 -17.05 -6.01
CA TRP A 62 -21.42 -18.34 -5.88
C TRP A 62 -20.23 -18.47 -6.83
N ASP A 63 -19.20 -19.16 -6.35
CA ASP A 63 -17.99 -19.49 -7.09
C ASP A 63 -18.20 -20.71 -8.02
N ILE A 64 -19.25 -20.68 -8.84
CA ILE A 64 -19.63 -21.77 -9.77
C ILE A 64 -18.82 -21.69 -11.06
N LEU A 65 -18.54 -20.46 -11.51
CA LEU A 65 -17.81 -20.20 -12.75
C LEU A 65 -16.34 -19.90 -12.44
N PRO A 66 -15.41 -20.35 -13.30
CA PRO A 66 -14.03 -19.89 -13.21
C PRO A 66 -13.95 -18.37 -13.34
N PRO A 67 -12.95 -17.72 -12.74
CA PRO A 67 -12.82 -16.27 -12.77
C PRO A 67 -12.83 -15.74 -14.20
N LYS A 68 -13.72 -14.79 -14.50
CA LYS A 68 -13.88 -14.18 -15.83
C LYS A 68 -12.59 -13.49 -16.34
N LYS A 69 -11.65 -13.17 -15.43
CA LYS A 69 -10.33 -12.61 -15.72
C LYS A 69 -9.28 -13.40 -14.98
N ILE A 70 -8.54 -14.25 -15.69
CA ILE A 70 -7.26 -14.78 -15.22
C ILE A 70 -6.19 -13.71 -15.47
N LYS A 71 -5.26 -13.53 -14.53
CA LYS A 71 -4.03 -12.78 -14.84
C LYS A 71 -3.30 -13.58 -15.92
N ASP A 72 -2.88 -12.88 -16.97
CA ASP A 72 -2.19 -13.52 -18.08
C ASP A 72 -0.91 -14.22 -17.54
N PRO A 73 -0.81 -15.56 -17.67
CA PRO A 73 0.32 -16.31 -17.12
C PRO A 73 1.62 -16.04 -17.89
N GLU A 74 1.55 -15.46 -19.10
CA GLU A 74 2.71 -15.04 -19.88
C GLU A 74 3.11 -13.59 -19.60
N ALA A 75 2.24 -12.81 -18.97
CA ALA A 75 2.56 -11.45 -18.54
C ALA A 75 3.54 -11.45 -17.36
N LYS A 76 4.82 -11.54 -17.71
CA LYS A 76 5.93 -11.20 -16.82
C LYS A 76 6.00 -9.68 -16.73
N LYS A 77 6.15 -9.18 -15.51
CA LYS A 77 6.54 -7.78 -15.27
C LYS A 77 7.79 -7.50 -16.12
N PRO A 78 7.80 -6.47 -16.99
CA PRO A 78 8.98 -6.16 -17.78
C PRO A 78 10.14 -5.82 -16.85
N GLU A 79 11.36 -6.18 -17.22
CA GLU A 79 12.57 -5.91 -16.42
C GLU A 79 12.80 -4.40 -16.21
N ASP A 80 12.21 -3.56 -17.07
CA ASP A 80 12.22 -2.10 -17.00
C ASP A 80 11.11 -1.50 -16.11
N TRP A 81 10.31 -2.35 -15.45
CA TRP A 81 9.23 -1.86 -14.58
C TRP A 81 9.78 -1.37 -13.24
N ASP A 82 10.02 -0.06 -13.19
CA ASP A 82 10.45 0.65 -12.00
C ASP A 82 9.27 0.87 -11.02
N ASP A 83 9.26 0.14 -9.91
CA ASP A 83 8.28 0.28 -8.82
C ASP A 83 8.71 1.30 -7.76
N ARG A 84 9.75 2.11 -8.02
CA ARG A 84 10.25 3.06 -7.03
C ARG A 84 9.33 4.29 -7.01
N PRO A 85 8.73 4.64 -5.86
CA PRO A 85 7.88 5.83 -5.74
C PRO A 85 8.67 7.14 -5.84
N THR A 86 9.99 7.08 -5.66
CA THR A 86 10.91 8.22 -5.75
C THR A 86 12.13 7.82 -6.57
N ILE A 87 12.36 8.52 -7.68
CA ILE A 87 13.62 8.48 -8.42
C ILE A 87 14.54 9.58 -7.88
N ALA A 88 15.84 9.31 -7.81
CA ALA A 88 16.82 10.39 -7.66
C ALA A 88 16.74 11.26 -8.92
N ASP A 89 16.61 12.57 -8.76
CA ASP A 89 16.48 13.48 -9.89
C ASP A 89 17.77 13.42 -10.74
N PRO A 90 17.68 13.00 -12.01
CA PRO A 90 18.85 12.85 -12.88
C PRO A 90 19.52 14.19 -13.25
N ASP A 91 18.87 15.34 -12.98
CA ASP A 91 19.46 16.68 -13.11
C ASP A 91 20.10 17.18 -11.79
N ASP A 92 19.93 16.45 -10.69
CA ASP A 92 20.51 16.81 -9.39
C ASP A 92 21.99 16.38 -9.34
N LYS A 93 22.82 17.19 -10.00
CA LYS A 93 24.26 17.15 -9.82
C LYS A 93 24.59 17.78 -8.49
N LYS A 94 25.21 17.01 -7.59
CA LYS A 94 25.85 17.54 -6.37
C LYS A 94 26.60 18.82 -6.76
N PRO A 95 26.18 20.01 -6.32
CA PRO A 95 26.88 21.25 -6.66
C PRO A 95 28.30 21.13 -6.11
N GLU A 96 29.31 21.57 -6.87
CA GLU A 96 30.72 21.55 -6.42
C GLU A 96 30.93 22.34 -5.11
N ASP A 97 29.96 23.18 -4.75
CA ASP A 97 29.90 23.98 -3.53
C ASP A 97 29.40 23.21 -2.29
N TRP A 98 28.90 21.98 -2.46
CA TRP A 98 28.35 21.13 -1.39
C TRP A 98 29.43 20.47 -0.51
N ASP A 99 30.68 20.41 -0.99
CA ASP A 99 31.83 19.85 -0.27
C ASP A 99 32.78 20.96 0.22
N LYS A 100 32.22 22.14 0.53
CA LYS A 100 33.02 23.19 1.19
C LYS A 100 33.31 22.76 2.62
N PRO A 101 34.57 22.87 3.09
CA PRO A 101 34.92 22.52 4.46
C PRO A 101 34.14 23.42 5.44
N GLU A 102 33.68 22.81 6.54
CA GLU A 102 32.96 23.49 7.64
C GLU A 102 33.76 24.66 8.19
N HIS A 103 35.10 24.57 8.16
CA HIS A 103 36.00 25.62 8.62
C HIS A 103 36.97 26.05 7.52
N ILE A 104 37.08 27.35 7.28
CA ILE A 104 38.05 27.99 6.39
C ILE A 104 39.04 28.82 7.23
N PRO A 105 40.33 28.91 6.85
CA PRO A 105 41.26 29.80 7.54
C PRO A 105 40.78 31.25 7.40
N ASP A 106 40.73 31.98 8.51
CA ASP A 106 40.23 33.35 8.56
C ASP A 106 41.09 34.27 7.67
N PRO A 107 40.53 34.83 6.58
CA PRO A 107 41.26 35.72 5.69
C PRO A 107 41.55 37.09 6.30
N GLU A 108 40.90 37.46 7.42
CA GLU A 108 41.17 38.70 8.16
C GLU A 108 42.18 38.50 9.31
N ALA A 109 42.56 37.26 9.61
CA ALA A 109 43.60 37.01 10.60
C ALA A 109 44.97 37.38 10.02
N THR A 110 45.59 38.39 10.61
CA THR A 110 46.97 38.78 10.33
C THR A 110 47.89 38.29 11.43
N LYS A 111 49.09 37.88 11.04
CA LYS A 111 50.14 37.48 11.98
C LYS A 111 50.41 38.62 12.97
N PRO A 112 50.36 38.38 14.30
CA PRO A 112 50.67 39.40 15.29
C PRO A 112 52.11 39.93 15.12
N ASP A 113 52.31 41.24 15.31
CA ASP A 113 53.65 41.86 15.26
C ASP A 113 54.66 41.27 16.27
N ASP A 114 54.17 40.62 17.33
CA ASP A 114 54.97 40.00 18.40
C ASP A 114 55.33 38.52 18.10
N TRP A 115 54.99 37.99 16.92
CA TRP A 115 55.25 36.59 16.56
C TRP A 115 56.58 36.39 15.84
N ASP A 116 57.45 35.57 16.41
CA ASP A 116 58.77 35.22 15.89
C ASP A 116 58.78 33.81 15.30
N ASP A 117 58.87 33.68 13.97
CA ASP A 117 58.81 32.37 13.29
C ASP A 117 60.01 31.46 13.63
N GLU A 118 61.12 32.02 14.13
CA GLU A 118 62.33 31.27 14.49
C GLU A 118 62.23 30.64 15.88
N MET A 119 61.44 31.24 16.78
CA MET A 119 61.25 30.77 18.16
C MET A 119 59.90 30.05 18.37
N ASP A 120 58.84 30.51 17.72
CA ASP A 120 57.46 30.01 17.89
C ASP A 120 56.98 29.13 16.71
N GLY A 121 57.70 29.11 15.58
CA GLY A 121 57.37 28.30 14.39
C GLY A 121 56.47 29.01 13.37
N GLU A 122 56.08 28.31 12.30
CA GLU A 122 55.15 28.86 11.28
C GLU A 122 53.78 29.18 11.90
N TRP A 123 53.35 30.42 11.75
CA TRP A 123 52.05 30.88 12.24
C TRP A 123 50.90 30.28 11.40
N GLU A 124 49.94 29.63 12.06
CA GLU A 124 48.71 29.12 11.44
C GLU A 124 47.50 30.02 11.79
N PRO A 125 46.74 30.51 10.79
CA PRO A 125 45.57 31.35 11.05
C PRO A 125 44.44 30.54 11.72
N PRO A 126 43.62 31.18 12.58
CA PRO A 126 42.44 30.53 13.16
C PRO A 126 41.46 30.12 12.06
N MET A 127 40.87 28.94 12.19
CA MET A 127 39.82 28.50 11.27
C MET A 127 38.47 29.04 11.74
N ILE A 128 37.75 29.73 10.86
CA ILE A 128 36.40 30.25 11.10
C ILE A 128 35.35 29.37 10.41
N ASP A 129 34.16 29.33 10.97
CA ASP A 129 33.01 28.67 10.35
C ASP A 129 32.68 29.33 9.02
N ASN A 130 32.63 28.53 7.96
CA ASN A 130 32.40 29.03 6.62
C ASN A 130 30.94 29.53 6.49
N PRO A 131 30.69 30.82 6.22
CA PRO A 131 29.33 31.36 6.12
C PRO A 131 28.53 30.80 4.93
N ASP A 132 29.21 30.20 3.94
CA ASP A 132 28.60 29.51 2.80
C ASP A 132 28.38 28.00 3.06
N PHE A 133 28.74 27.47 4.23
CA PHE A 133 28.46 26.08 4.57
C PHE A 133 26.95 25.86 4.78
N LYS A 134 26.34 25.13 3.84
CA LYS A 134 24.93 24.73 3.85
C LYS A 134 24.90 23.22 4.11
N GLY A 135 25.05 22.82 5.38
CA GLY A 135 25.11 21.42 5.80
C GLY A 135 23.99 20.53 5.28
#